data_AF-A0A510DYV4-F1
#
_entry.id   AF-A0A510DYV4-F1
#
_cell.length_a   1.000
_cell.length_b   1.000
_cell.length_c   1.000
_cell.angle_alpha   90.00
_cell.angle_beta   90.00
_cell.angle_gamma   90.00
#
_symmetry.space_group_name_H-M   'P 1'
#
loop_
_entity.id
_entity.type
_entity.pdbx_description
1 polymer ?
#
loop_
_entity_poly.entity_id
_entity_poly.type
_entity_poly.pdbx_seq_one_letter_code
_entity_poly.pdbx_strand_id
1 'polypeptide(L)' 'MQVDSSYYVYILPLEEVIITYLEAWKFWNSTEDRIKAVLVYCTQLSNIDIDYLNSESERRRVKDYLEKLKGYC' A
#
# COMPACT_ATOMS: atom_id res chain seq x y z
N MET A 1 33.48 19.34 -7.39
CA MET A 1 32.07 19.31 -6.94
C MET A 1 31.99 18.30 -5.81
N GLN A 2 31.97 18.79 -4.58
CA GLN A 2 31.92 17.96 -3.37
C GLN A 2 30.44 17.66 -3.11
N VAL A 3 30.03 16.40 -3.29
CA VAL A 3 28.70 15.94 -2.93
C VAL A 3 28.70 15.82 -1.40
N ASP A 4 27.85 16.60 -0.74
CA ASP A 4 27.63 16.55 0.70
C ASP A 4 27.15 15.15 1.11
N SER A 5 27.76 14.57 2.15
CA SER A 5 27.60 13.15 2.53
C SER A 5 26.37 12.87 3.41
N SER A 6 25.41 13.79 3.50
CA SER A 6 24.33 13.74 4.49
C SER A 6 22.91 13.78 3.88
N TYR A 7 22.61 12.88 2.94
CA TYR A 7 21.24 12.72 2.42
C TYR A 7 20.46 11.68 3.21
N TYR A 8 19.34 12.10 3.80
CA TYR A 8 18.34 11.21 4.38
C TYR A 8 17.27 10.88 3.34
N VAL A 9 17.01 9.59 3.14
CA VAL A 9 15.92 9.11 2.27
C VAL A 9 14.88 8.43 3.13
N TYR A 10 13.63 8.87 2.99
CA TYR A 10 12.48 8.26 3.65
C TYR A 10 11.78 7.34 2.64
N ILE A 11 11.55 6.10 3.04
CA ILE A 11 10.87 5.08 2.23
C ILE A 11 9.62 4.67 2.99
N LEU A 12 8.48 4.64 2.30
CA LEU A 12 7.26 4.08 2.87
C LEU A 12 7.32 2.55 2.85
N PRO A 13 6.92 1.87 3.93
CA PRO A 13 6.81 0.42 3.93
C PRO A 13 5.69 -0.02 2.96
N LEU A 14 5.75 -1.28 2.51
CA LEU A 14 4.87 -1.82 1.49
C LEU A 14 3.39 -1.73 1.90
N GLU A 15 3.11 -1.99 3.18
CA GLU A 15 1.78 -1.94 3.76
C GLU A 15 1.19 -0.54 3.68
N GLU A 16 1.97 0.49 4.00
CA GLU A 16 1.55 1.89 3.92
C GLU A 16 1.28 2.31 2.48
N VAL A 17 2.09 1.84 1.53
CA VAL A 17 1.86 2.06 0.10
C VAL A 17 0.53 1.43 -0.32
N ILE A 18 0.26 0.18 0.06
CA ILE A 18 -1.00 -0.51 -0.24
C ILE A 18 -2.17 0.24 0.38
N ILE A 19 -2.12 0.57 1.67
CA ILE A 19 -3.18 1.29 2.39
C ILE A 19 -3.48 2.62 1.72
N THR A 20 -2.46 3.40 1.37
CA THR A 20 -2.63 4.69 0.69
C THR A 20 -3.36 4.54 -0.64
N TYR A 21 -3.02 3.52 -1.43
CA TYR A 21 -3.72 3.24 -2.69
C TYR A 21 -5.14 2.71 -2.48
N LEU A 22 -5.39 1.95 -1.42
CA LEU A 22 -6.75 1.54 -1.06
C LEU A 22 -7.62 2.74 -0.66
N GLU A 23 -7.07 3.74 0.04
CA GLU A 23 -7.77 4.99 0.36
C GLU A 23 -8.11 5.77 -0.91
N ALA A 24 -7.15 5.91 -1.83
CA ALA A 24 -7.38 6.57 -3.12
C ALA A 24 -8.43 5.83 -3.96
N TRP A 25 -8.35 4.49 -4.01
CA TRP A 25 -9.36 3.69 -4.69
C TRP A 25 -10.74 3.83 -4.04
N LYS A 26 -10.83 3.82 -2.71
CA LYS A 26 -12.11 3.93 -1.99
C LYS A 26 -12.77 5.30 -2.11
N PHE A 27 -12.04 6.35 -1.79
CA PHE A 27 -12.64 7.68 -1.63
C PHE A 27 -12.69 8.48 -2.93
N TRP A 28 -11.87 8.12 -3.91
CA TRP A 28 -11.76 8.83 -5.19
C TRP A 28 -12.13 7.96 -6.39
N ASN A 29 -12.49 6.69 -6.16
CA ASN A 29 -12.75 5.72 -7.22
C ASN A 29 -11.59 5.61 -8.24
N SER A 30 -10.35 5.80 -7.76
CA SER A 30 -9.17 5.81 -8.62
C SER A 30 -8.86 4.41 -9.15
N THR A 31 -9.04 4.23 -10.45
CA THR A 31 -8.72 2.96 -11.12
C THR A 31 -7.21 2.73 -11.20
N GLU A 32 -6.42 3.80 -11.31
CA GLU A 32 -4.96 3.73 -11.33
C GLU A 32 -4.41 3.20 -10.01
N ASP A 33 -4.90 3.74 -8.87
CA ASP A 33 -4.43 3.31 -7.56
C ASP A 33 -4.89 1.89 -7.21
N ARG A 34 -6.07 1.46 -7.69
CA ARG A 34 -6.45 0.05 -7.65
C ARG A 34 -5.40 -0.84 -8.31
N ILE A 35 -4.99 -0.50 -9.53
CA ILE A 35 -4.01 -1.31 -10.30
C ILE A 35 -2.67 -1.33 -9.55
N LYS A 36 -2.21 -0.18 -9.04
CA LYS A 36 -0.97 -0.13 -8.24
C LYS A 36 -1.05 -0.97 -6.98
N ALA A 37 -2.18 -0.92 -6.25
CA ALA A 37 -2.40 -1.76 -5.07
C ALA A 37 -2.32 -3.26 -5.42
N VAL A 38 -2.98 -3.68 -6.51
CA VAL A 38 -2.93 -5.09 -6.99
C VAL A 38 -1.49 -5.49 -7.30
N LEU A 39 -0.76 -4.66 -8.06
CA LEU A 39 0.62 -4.94 -8.43
C LEU A 39 1.52 -5.09 -7.20
N VAL A 40 1.49 -4.14 -6.27
CA VAL A 40 2.34 -4.20 -5.07
C VAL A 40 1.94 -5.40 -4.20
N TYR A 41 0.65 -5.60 -3.93
CA TYR A 41 0.17 -6.66 -3.06
C TYR A 41 0.48 -8.07 -3.62
N CYS A 42 0.12 -8.35 -4.87
CA CYS A 42 0.34 -9.69 -5.44
C CYS A 42 1.84 -10.00 -5.61
N THR A 43 2.67 -9.01 -5.95
CA THR A 43 4.11 -9.24 -6.19
C THR A 43 4.94 -9.34 -4.92
N GLN A 44 4.50 -8.71 -3.84
CA GLN A 44 5.22 -8.68 -2.56
C GLN A 44 4.55 -9.49 -1.47
N LEU A 45 3.59 -10.37 -1.81
CA LEU A 45 2.77 -11.09 -0.84
C LEU A 45 3.58 -11.81 0.25
N SER A 46 4.75 -12.36 -0.10
CA SER A 46 5.64 -13.05 0.85
C SER A 46 6.39 -12.12 1.82
N ASN A 47 6.39 -10.81 1.54
CA ASN A 47 7.14 -9.79 2.28
C ASN A 47 6.22 -8.82 3.04
N ILE A 48 4.91 -9.01 2.95
CA ILE A 48 3.91 -8.16 3.61
C ILE A 48 3.69 -8.64 5.05
N ASP A 49 3.73 -7.71 6.00
CA ASP A 49 3.17 -7.90 7.33
C ASP A 49 1.64 -7.85 7.23
N ILE A 50 1.04 -9.04 7.15
CA ILE A 50 -0.39 -9.20 6.99
C ILE A 50 -1.17 -8.71 8.22
N ASP A 51 -0.61 -8.85 9.42
CA ASP A 51 -1.27 -8.43 10.66
C ASP A 51 -1.34 -6.90 10.73
N TYR A 52 -0.23 -6.22 10.40
CA TYR A 52 -0.22 -4.77 10.26
C TYR A 52 -1.21 -4.31 9.20
N LEU A 53 -1.14 -4.87 7.98
CA LEU A 53 -2.01 -4.49 6.88
C LEU A 53 -3.51 -4.67 7.22
N ASN A 54 -3.87 -5.76 7.89
CA ASN A 54 -5.24 -5.99 8.34
C ASN A 54 -5.67 -4.93 9.38
N SER A 55 -4.90 -4.76 10.45
CA SER A 55 -5.22 -3.81 11.53
C SER A 55 -5.33 -2.37 11.02
N GLU A 56 -4.41 -1.96 10.14
CA GLU A 56 -4.35 -0.61 9.61
C GLU A 56 -5.47 -0.35 8.60
N SER A 57 -5.82 -1.35 7.78
CA SER A 57 -6.96 -1.23 6.87
C SER A 57 -8.30 -1.10 7.60
N GLU A 58 -8.45 -1.73 8.77
CA GLU A 58 -9.62 -1.53 9.63
C GLU A 58 -9.63 -0.11 10.22
N ARG A 59 -8.49 0.32 10.79
CA ARG A 59 -8.33 1.65 11.38
C ARG A 59 -8.65 2.78 10.39
N ARG A 60 -8.14 2.67 9.15
CA ARG A 60 -8.38 3.65 8.08
C ARG A 60 -9.66 3.42 7.29
N ARG A 61 -10.47 2.44 7.70
CA ARG A 61 -11.78 2.12 7.08
C ARG A 61 -11.67 1.77 5.60
N VAL A 62 -10.62 1.04 5.20
CA VAL A 62 -10.41 0.51 3.85
C VAL A 62 -10.35 -1.03 3.81
N LYS A 63 -10.65 -1.70 4.94
CA LYS A 63 -10.68 -3.17 5.06
C LYS A 63 -11.55 -3.84 3.99
N ASP A 64 -12.70 -3.26 3.68
CA ASP A 64 -13.59 -3.73 2.61
C ASP A 64 -12.94 -3.71 1.22
N TYR A 65 -12.00 -2.79 0.98
CA TYR A 65 -11.23 -2.72 -0.25
C TYR A 65 -10.00 -3.64 -0.21
N LEU A 66 -9.39 -3.85 0.96
CA LEU A 66 -8.37 -4.89 1.14
C LEU A 66 -8.94 -6.29 0.85
N GLU A 67 -10.16 -6.60 1.30
CA GLU A 67 -10.78 -7.90 0.98
C GLU A 67 -11.09 -8.05 -0.52
N LYS A 68 -11.48 -6.96 -1.22
CA LYS A 68 -11.58 -6.98 -2.69
C LYS A 68 -10.22 -7.20 -3.35
N LEU A 69 -9.17 -6.56 -2.84
CA LEU A 69 -7.81 -6.66 -3.35
C LEU A 69 -7.29 -8.12 -3.32
N LYS A 70 -7.57 -8.86 -2.25
CA LYS A 70 -7.19 -10.27 -2.10
C LYS A 70 -7.76 -11.18 -3.19
N GLY A 71 -8.87 -10.79 -3.83
CA GLY A 71 -9.48 -11.55 -4.92
C GLY A 71 -8.72 -11.52 -6.25
N TYR A 72 -7.60 -10.80 -6.34
CA TYR A 72 -6.85 -10.63 -7.59
C TYR A 72 -5.57 -11.50 -7.72
N CYS A 73 -5.15 -12.27 -6.71
CA CYS A 73 -3.82 -12.95 -6.70
C CYS A 73 -3.87 -14.50 -6.66
#